data_AF-A3JJY8-F1
#
_entry.id   AF-A3JJY8-F1
#
_cell.length_a   1.000
_cell.length_b   1.000
_cell.length_c   1.000
_cell.angle_alpha   90.00
_cell.angle_beta   90.00
_cell.angle_gamma   90.00
#
_symmetry.space_group_name_H-M   'P 1'
#
loop_
_entity.id
_entity.type
_entity.pdbx_description
1 polymer ?
#
loop_
_entity_poly.entity_id
_entity_poly.type
_entity_poly.pdbx_seq_one_letter_code
_entity_poly.pdbx_strand_id
1 'polypeptide(L)'
;MQYADSMLSSEALRKAAARCHVHLSTSFRWRHRFLKLADYLNTPVLTGIIEADQTMFRESFKGKRKIAKRPVRKRGNDNKKRVT
;
A
#
# COMPACT_ATOMS: atom_id res chain seq x y z
N MET A 1 10.57 10.26 -19.32
CA MET A 1 9.16 9.81 -19.22
C MET A 1 8.56 10.43 -17.96
N GLN A 2 7.85 11.56 -18.06
CA GLN A 2 7.48 12.35 -16.86
C GLN A 2 6.66 11.58 -15.80
N TYR A 3 5.85 10.59 -16.22
CA TYR A 3 5.06 9.78 -15.28
C TYR A 3 5.90 8.73 -14.53
N ALA A 4 6.89 8.15 -15.20
CA ALA A 4 7.78 7.16 -14.59
C ALA A 4 8.65 7.83 -13.50
N ASP A 5 9.10 9.05 -13.75
CA ASP A 5 9.86 9.85 -12.79
C ASP A 5 9.03 10.12 -11.51
N SER A 6 7.73 10.42 -11.66
CA SER A 6 6.79 10.53 -10.52
C SER A 6 6.58 9.21 -9.78
N MET A 7 6.71 8.06 -10.44
CA MET A 7 6.67 6.76 -9.75
C MET A 7 7.96 6.49 -8.97
N LEU A 8 9.12 6.81 -9.54
CA LEU A 8 10.42 6.68 -8.88
C LEU A 8 10.52 7.59 -7.64
N SER A 9 9.99 8.80 -7.70
CA SER A 9 9.93 9.72 -6.56
C SER A 9 8.80 9.41 -5.55
N SER A 10 8.08 8.29 -5.74
CA SER A 10 6.96 7.89 -4.88
C SER A 10 5.85 8.94 -4.75
N GLU A 11 5.63 9.76 -5.79
CA GLU A 11 4.60 10.80 -5.76
C GLU A 11 3.19 10.22 -5.72
N ALA A 12 2.32 10.86 -4.94
CA ALA A 12 0.89 10.55 -4.91
C ALA A 12 0.24 10.72 -6.30
N LEU A 13 -0.78 9.89 -6.59
CA LEU A 13 -1.47 9.87 -7.89
C LEU A 13 -1.95 11.23 -8.39
N ARG A 14 -2.44 12.09 -7.47
CA ARG A 14 -2.92 13.44 -7.80
C ARG A 14 -1.78 14.37 -8.22
N LYS A 15 -0.62 14.28 -7.57
CA LYS A 15 0.58 15.06 -7.93
C LYS A 15 1.11 14.62 -9.29
N ALA A 16 1.22 13.31 -9.50
CA ALA A 16 1.63 12.75 -10.79
C ALA A 16 0.67 13.11 -11.93
N ALA A 17 -0.65 13.11 -11.66
CA ALA A 17 -1.68 13.50 -12.62
C ALA A 17 -1.55 14.98 -13.02
N ALA A 18 -1.39 15.87 -12.03
CA ALA A 18 -1.19 17.30 -12.26
C ALA A 18 0.10 17.58 -13.04
N ARG A 19 1.20 16.93 -12.67
CA ARG A 19 2.51 17.05 -13.33
C ARG A 19 2.46 16.63 -14.80
N CYS A 20 1.75 15.54 -15.10
CA CYS A 20 1.64 15.01 -16.46
C CYS A 20 0.44 15.57 -17.24
N HIS A 21 -0.30 16.54 -16.68
CA HIS A 21 -1.51 17.12 -17.28
C HIS A 21 -2.55 16.09 -17.73
N VAL A 22 -2.74 15.02 -16.95
CA VAL A 22 -3.73 13.97 -17.22
C VAL A 22 -4.79 13.91 -16.13
N HIS A 23 -5.97 13.39 -16.47
CA HIS A 23 -7.01 13.14 -15.47
C HIS A 23 -6.55 12.09 -14.43
N LEU A 24 -7.05 12.20 -13.20
CA LEU A 24 -6.69 11.30 -12.09
C LEU A 24 -6.97 9.83 -12.43
N SER A 25 -8.08 9.55 -13.12
CA SER A 25 -8.42 8.17 -13.55
C SER A 25 -7.39 7.62 -14.55
N THR A 26 -6.86 8.46 -15.45
CA THR A 26 -5.81 8.09 -16.39
C THR A 26 -4.52 7.78 -15.65
N SER A 27 -4.10 8.64 -14.72
CA SER A 27 -2.95 8.41 -13.84
C SER A 27 -3.09 7.09 -13.07
N PHE A 28 -4.26 6.81 -12.49
CA PHE A 28 -4.53 5.55 -11.78
C PHE A 28 -4.34 4.32 -12.70
N ARG A 29 -4.94 4.34 -13.89
CA ARG A 29 -4.82 3.26 -14.87
C ARG A 29 -3.37 3.07 -15.33
N TRP A 30 -2.63 4.15 -15.51
CA TRP A 30 -1.22 4.11 -15.89
C TRP A 30 -0.38 3.45 -14.81
N ARG A 31 -0.50 3.89 -13.55
CA ARG A 31 0.23 3.28 -12.43
C ARG A 31 -0.06 1.79 -12.29
N HIS A 32 -1.31 1.37 -12.45
CA HIS A 32 -1.65 -0.05 -12.39
C HIS A 32 -0.97 -0.87 -13.51
N ARG A 33 -0.91 -0.34 -14.74
CA ARG A 33 -0.19 -0.99 -15.85
C ARG A 33 1.31 -1.07 -15.63
N PHE A 34 1.93 0.01 -15.13
CA PHE A 34 3.36 0.02 -14.82
C PHE A 34 3.71 -0.97 -13.71
N LEU A 35 2.91 -1.03 -12.64
CA LEU A 35 3.13 -2.00 -11.57
C LEU A 35 2.96 -3.45 -12.06
N LYS A 36 1.99 -3.72 -12.93
CA LYS A 36 1.82 -5.05 -13.53
C LYS A 36 3.02 -5.46 -14.39
N LEU A 37 3.63 -4.50 -15.11
CA LEU A 37 4.86 -4.75 -15.86
C LEU A 37 6.04 -5.03 -14.93
N ALA A 38 6.20 -4.25 -13.86
CA ALA A 38 7.25 -4.46 -12.87
C ALA A 38 7.11 -5.83 -12.18
N ASP A 39 5.88 -6.26 -11.91
CA ASP A 39 5.58 -7.59 -11.34
C ASP A 39 6.05 -8.72 -12.26
N TYR A 40 5.88 -8.59 -13.58
CA TYR A 40 6.38 -9.55 -14.55
C TYR A 40 7.91 -9.66 -14.57
N LEU A 41 8.61 -8.57 -14.25
CA LEU A 41 10.08 -8.54 -14.18
C LEU A 41 10.62 -9.12 -12.86
N ASN A 42 9.78 -9.31 -11.85
CA ASN A 42 10.21 -9.88 -10.58
C ASN A 42 10.48 -11.39 -10.73
N THR A 43 11.53 -11.87 -10.06
CA THR A 43 11.88 -13.30 -10.03
C THR A 43 10.87 -14.04 -9.14
N PRO A 44 10.35 -15.21 -9.57
CA PRO A 44 9.39 -15.98 -8.76
C PRO A 44 10.00 -16.57 -7.48
N VAL A 45 11.33 -16.63 -7.39
CA VAL A 45 12.07 -17.20 -6.25
C VAL A 45 13.15 -16.23 -5.81
N LEU A 46 13.12 -15.83 -4.54
CA LEU A 46 14.19 -15.09 -3.88
C LEU A 46 15.30 -16.07 -3.48
N THR A 47 16.57 -15.78 -3.78
CA THR A 47 17.72 -16.64 -3.45
C THR A 47 18.77 -15.86 -2.65
N GLY A 48 19.53 -16.55 -1.78
CA GLY A 48 20.57 -15.96 -0.93
C GLY A 48 20.11 -15.68 0.51
N ILE A 49 20.80 -14.77 1.20
CA ILE A 49 20.43 -14.29 2.54
C ILE A 49 19.34 -13.24 2.36
N ILE A 50 18.15 -13.49 2.93
CA ILE A 50 16.99 -12.63 2.79
C ILE A 50 16.68 -12.00 4.15
N GLU A 51 16.62 -10.67 4.18
CA GLU A 51 16.10 -9.91 5.32
C GLU A 51 14.61 -9.65 5.11
N ALA A 52 13.81 -9.91 6.14
CA ALA A 52 12.36 -9.75 6.09
C ALA A 52 11.88 -8.87 7.24
N ASP A 53 11.58 -7.61 6.93
CA ASP A 53 11.00 -6.67 7.89
C ASP A 53 9.49 -6.83 8.00
N GLN A 54 8.97 -6.80 9.23
CA GLN A 54 7.52 -6.78 9.47
C GLN A 54 7.00 -5.36 9.56
N THR A 55 6.20 -4.96 8.57
CA THR A 55 5.41 -3.72 8.65
C THR A 55 4.00 -4.02 9.16
N MET A 56 3.68 -3.64 10.40
CA MET A 56 2.34 -3.83 10.97
C MET A 56 1.43 -2.63 10.73
N PHE A 57 0.24 -2.87 10.16
CA PHE A 57 -0.82 -1.86 10.03
C PHE A 57 -1.95 -2.11 11.03
N ARG A 58 -2.60 -1.03 11.48
CA ARG A 58 -3.80 -1.14 12.31
C ARG A 58 -4.99 -1.47 11.41
N GLU A 59 -5.38 -2.74 11.34
CA GLU A 59 -6.59 -3.14 10.64
C GLU A 59 -7.83 -2.52 11.33
N SER A 60 -8.62 -1.77 10.57
CA SER A 60 -9.89 -1.22 11.04
C SER A 60 -11.02 -2.23 10.86
N PHE A 61 -11.69 -2.59 11.96
CA PHE A 61 -12.92 -3.41 11.95
C PHE A 61 -14.19 -2.54 12.05
N LYS A 62 -14.09 -1.23 11.79
CA LYS A 62 -15.24 -0.31 11.87
C LYS A 62 -16.33 -0.78 10.88
N GLY A 63 -17.54 -1.00 11.38
CA GLY A 63 -18.69 -1.46 10.58
C GLY A 63 -18.81 -2.98 10.40
N LYS A 64 -17.82 -3.79 10.83
CA LYS A 64 -17.93 -5.26 10.78
C LYS A 64 -18.85 -5.77 11.91
N ARG A 65 -19.96 -6.43 11.54
CA ARG A 65 -20.97 -6.95 12.48
C ARG A 65 -20.55 -8.26 13.16
N LYS A 66 -19.73 -9.07 12.50
CA LYS A 66 -19.16 -10.33 13.06
C LYS A 66 -17.63 -10.22 13.04
N ILE A 67 -17.00 -10.27 14.22
CA ILE A 67 -15.54 -10.25 14.36
C ILE A 67 -15.16 -11.53 15.12
N ALA A 68 -14.62 -12.52 14.41
CA ALA A 68 -14.26 -13.82 14.99
C ALA A 68 -12.83 -13.86 15.58
N LYS A 69 -11.91 -13.06 15.01
CA LYS A 69 -10.46 -13.17 15.30
C LYS A 69 -9.99 -12.48 16.59
N ARG A 70 -10.86 -11.75 17.30
CA ARG A 70 -10.46 -11.05 18.54
C ARG A 70 -11.64 -10.83 19.48
N PRO A 71 -11.40 -10.73 20.80
CA PRO A 71 -12.43 -10.36 21.76
C PRO A 71 -12.95 -8.93 21.52
N VAL A 72 -14.18 -8.69 21.98
CA VAL A 72 -14.85 -7.38 21.94
C VAL A 72 -14.05 -6.39 22.79
N ARG A 73 -13.81 -5.19 22.25
CA ARG A 73 -13.16 -4.11 23.00
C ARG A 73 -14.24 -3.26 23.67
N LYS A 74 -14.04 -2.93 24.96
CA LYS A 74 -14.85 -1.91 25.65
C LYS A 74 -14.55 -0.55 25.01
N ARG A 75 -15.58 0.24 24.65
CA ARG A 75 -15.40 1.58 24.08
C ARG A 75 -14.62 2.46 25.07
N GLY A 76 -13.69 3.27 24.56
CA GLY A 76 -12.94 4.24 25.36
C GLY A 76 -11.63 3.74 25.98
N ASN A 77 -11.20 2.49 25.74
CA ASN A 77 -9.92 1.98 26.24
C ASN A 77 -8.92 1.78 25.09
N ASP A 78 -8.22 2.84 24.72
CA ASP A 78 -7.07 2.76 23.82
C ASP A 78 -5.88 2.19 24.59
N ASN A 79 -5.74 0.85 24.57
CA ASN A 79 -4.49 0.23 25.02
C ASN A 79 -3.34 0.78 24.17
N LYS A 80 -2.52 1.63 24.79
CA LYS A 80 -1.25 2.11 24.25
C LYS A 80 -0.39 0.90 23.93
N LYS A 81 0.04 0.85 22.66
CA LYS A 81 1.07 0.01 22.04
C LYS A 81 1.51 -1.23 22.83
N ARG A 82 1.20 -2.41 22.31
CA ARG A 82 1.96 -3.62 22.65
C ARG A 82 3.25 -3.54 21.83
N VAL A 83 4.33 -3.12 22.48
CA VAL A 83 5.70 -3.24 21.94
C VAL A 83 6.15 -4.65 22.28
N THR A 84 6.45 -5.44 21.26
CA THR A 84 7.33 -6.60 21.35
C THR A 84 8.58 -6.22 20.58
#